data_AF-A0A1H3QTF6-F1
#
_entry.id   AF-A0A1H3QTF6-F1
#
_cell.length_a   1.000
_cell.length_b   1.000
_cell.length_c   1.000
_cell.angle_alpha   90.00
_cell.angle_beta   90.00
_cell.angle_gamma   90.00
#
_symmetry.space_group_name_H-M   'P 1'
#
loop_
_entity.id
_entity.type
_entity.pdbx_description
1 polymer ?
#
loop_
_entity_poly.entity_id
_entity_poly.type
_entity_poly.pdbx_seq_one_letter_code
_entity_poly.pdbx_strand_id
1 'polypeptide(L)'
;MTRTPSHPADAQKPARPTHPTRQRILDTIEELVQQNQVVTRETLMELTGLSYHVIDDHVSRMVSDDGTLRRVRAGVYVPCEPPPEPRAVSVTDLPDGTSVIEIGELVARVYPRERRALATRLAGDAMQLSNIQAGENVNMLLNEVMRDLKKIKRDRQGE
;
A
#
# COMPACT_ATOMS: atom_id res chain seq x y z
N MET A 1 67.58 27.90 14.56
CA MET A 1 66.32 28.69 14.51
C MET A 1 65.26 27.81 13.82
N THR A 2 64.56 26.93 14.55
CA THR A 2 63.25 27.13 15.23
C THR A 2 62.05 27.30 14.30
N ARG A 3 61.15 26.29 14.35
CA ARG A 3 59.67 26.31 14.43
C ARG A 3 59.05 25.26 13.50
N THR A 4 58.70 24.09 14.05
CA THR A 4 57.35 23.66 14.51
C THR A 4 56.49 23.08 13.37
N PRO A 5 56.02 21.83 13.48
CA PRO A 5 55.12 21.25 12.48
C PRO A 5 53.69 21.77 12.69
N SER A 6 53.11 22.38 11.66
CA SER A 6 51.68 22.73 11.63
C SER A 6 50.86 21.47 11.30
N HIS A 7 50.16 20.98 12.32
CA HIS A 7 49.08 20.01 12.20
C HIS A 7 47.92 20.67 11.41
N PRO A 8 47.44 20.12 10.29
CA PRO A 8 46.18 20.56 9.73
C PRO A 8 45.04 19.70 10.30
N ALA A 9 44.16 20.41 11.00
CA ALA A 9 42.71 20.29 10.97
C ALA A 9 42.06 19.00 11.50
N ASP A 10 41.34 19.22 12.60
CA ASP A 10 40.22 18.43 13.09
C ASP A 10 39.53 17.61 11.99
N ALA A 11 39.60 16.29 12.14
CA ALA A 11 38.71 15.38 11.46
C ALA A 11 37.28 15.68 11.93
N GLN A 12 36.56 16.47 11.15
CA GLN A 12 35.13 16.71 11.32
C GLN A 12 34.41 15.37 11.29
N LYS A 13 33.98 14.89 12.47
CA LYS A 13 33.08 13.75 12.60
C LYS A 13 31.81 14.07 11.79
N PRO A 14 31.40 13.21 10.83
CA PRO A 14 30.21 13.50 10.05
C PRO A 14 28.99 13.56 10.98
N ALA A 15 28.28 14.68 10.95
CA ALA A 15 27.01 14.86 11.65
C ALA A 15 26.03 13.80 11.14
N ARG A 16 25.48 13.00 12.05
CA ARG A 16 24.49 11.98 11.73
C ARG A 16 23.28 12.70 11.12
N PRO A 17 22.83 12.37 9.89
CA PRO A 17 21.63 12.99 9.35
C PRO A 17 20.47 12.64 10.29
N THR A 18 19.87 13.66 10.91
CA THR A 18 18.68 13.50 11.73
C THR A 18 17.48 13.30 10.80
N HIS A 19 17.34 12.07 10.29
CA HIS A 19 16.11 11.66 9.64
C HIS A 19 14.96 11.84 10.64
N PRO A 20 13.83 12.46 10.25
CA PRO A 20 12.65 12.50 11.10
C PRO A 20 12.26 11.07 11.49
N THR A 21 11.80 10.86 12.73
CA THR A 21 11.58 9.51 13.32
C THR A 21 10.77 8.59 12.41
N ARG A 22 9.73 9.11 11.76
CA ARG A 22 8.91 8.41 10.77
C ARG A 22 9.76 7.87 9.60
N GLN A 23 10.61 8.70 9.03
CA GLN A 23 11.47 8.32 7.90
C GLN A 23 12.47 7.24 8.30
N ARG A 24 13.08 7.37 9.49
CA ARG A 24 14.03 6.37 10.00
C ARG A 24 13.40 4.99 10.15
N ILE A 25 12.14 4.93 10.59
CA ILE A 25 11.39 3.68 10.66
C ILE A 25 11.11 3.13 9.25
N LEU A 26 10.66 3.99 8.32
CA LEU A 26 10.36 3.58 6.95
C LEU A 26 11.60 3.03 6.22
N ASP A 27 12.73 3.74 6.29
CA ASP A 27 14.01 3.31 5.70
C ASP A 27 14.43 1.94 6.22
N THR A 28 14.24 1.69 7.52
CA THR A 28 14.56 0.39 8.15
C THR A 28 13.63 -0.72 7.66
N ILE A 29 12.34 -0.42 7.47
CA ILE A 29 11.37 -1.37 6.91
C ILE A 29 11.76 -1.73 5.48
N GLU A 30 12.10 -0.74 4.66
CA GLU A 30 12.53 -0.96 3.28
C GLU A 30 13.79 -1.82 3.20
N GLU A 31 14.78 -1.55 4.06
CA GLU A 31 16.01 -2.33 4.15
C GLU A 31 15.74 -3.80 4.53
N LEU A 32 14.89 -4.04 5.54
CA LEU A 32 14.48 -5.39 5.94
C LEU A 32 13.78 -6.14 4.80
N VAL A 33 12.94 -5.45 4.04
CA VAL A 33 12.23 -6.05 2.90
C VAL A 33 13.17 -6.34 1.73
N GLN A 34 14.12 -5.45 1.43
CA GLN A 34 15.17 -5.70 0.43
C GLN A 34 16.01 -6.93 0.79
N GLN A 35 16.22 -7.16 2.09
CA GLN A 35 16.92 -8.34 2.61
C GLN A 35 16.01 -9.58 2.73
N ASN A 36 14.76 -9.52 2.27
CA ASN A 36 13.73 -10.56 2.42
C ASN A 36 13.51 -11.01 3.88
N GLN A 37 13.72 -10.11 4.84
CA GLN A 37 13.49 -10.35 6.25
C GLN A 37 12.07 -9.96 6.66
N VAL A 38 11.54 -10.66 7.67
CA VAL A 38 10.22 -10.36 8.22
C VAL A 38 10.33 -9.10 9.07
N VAL A 39 9.53 -8.09 8.74
CA VAL A 39 9.46 -6.85 9.51
C VAL A 39 8.58 -7.08 10.74
N THR A 40 9.20 -7.19 11.91
CA THR A 40 8.50 -7.22 13.20
C THR A 40 8.81 -6.01 14.05
N ARG A 41 7.96 -5.74 15.04
CA ARG A 41 8.18 -4.64 16.01
C ARG A 41 9.51 -4.81 16.77
N GLU A 42 9.92 -6.04 17.05
CA GLU A 42 11.17 -6.36 17.74
C GLU A 42 12.37 -5.98 16.86
N THR A 43 12.37 -6.40 15.59
CA THR A 43 13.46 -6.08 14.65
C THR A 43 13.56 -4.57 14.38
N LEU A 44 12.41 -3.88 14.30
CA LEU A 44 12.39 -2.42 14.18
C LEU A 44 13.00 -1.74 15.40
N MET A 45 12.73 -2.23 16.62
CA MET A 45 13.32 -1.71 17.84
C MET A 45 14.84 -1.88 17.85
N GLU A 46 15.32 -3.08 17.50
CA GLU A 46 16.75 -3.41 17.48
C GLU A 46 17.53 -2.55 16.49
N LEU A 47 17.01 -2.39 15.27
CA LEU A 47 17.71 -1.66 14.20
C LEU A 47 17.57 -0.15 14.31
N THR A 48 16.40 0.35 14.75
CA THR A 48 16.19 1.80 14.89
C THR A 48 16.65 2.35 16.23
N GLY A 49 16.74 1.53 17.29
CA GLY A 49 16.99 1.96 18.66
C GLY A 49 15.87 2.83 19.27
N LEU A 50 14.68 2.82 18.68
CA LEU A 50 13.50 3.51 19.20
C LEU A 50 12.74 2.63 20.19
N SER A 51 11.99 3.23 21.11
CA SER A 51 11.13 2.46 22.02
C SER A 51 9.92 1.87 21.29
N TYR A 52 9.38 0.76 21.81
CA TYR A 52 8.16 0.15 21.27
C TYR A 52 7.01 1.14 21.13
N HIS A 53 6.80 2.02 22.12
CA HIS A 53 5.72 3.01 22.07
C HIS A 53 5.88 3.98 20.88
N VAL A 54 7.10 4.40 20.56
CA VAL A 54 7.36 5.30 19.42
C VAL A 54 7.14 4.56 18.10
N ILE A 55 7.60 3.31 18.01
CA ILE A 55 7.40 2.47 16.83
C ILE A 55 5.92 2.19 16.61
N ASP A 56 5.19 1.75 17.64
CA ASP A 56 3.78 1.40 17.56
C ASP A 56 2.92 2.62 17.19
N ASP A 57 3.20 3.81 17.73
CA ASP A 57 2.51 5.06 17.34
C ASP A 57 2.73 5.38 15.86
N HIS A 58 3.97 5.37 15.38
CA HIS A 58 4.27 5.68 13.98
C HIS A 58 3.75 4.62 13.01
N VAL A 59 3.95 3.34 13.31
CA VAL A 59 3.49 2.24 12.45
C VAL A 59 1.96 2.17 12.45
N SER A 60 1.29 2.44 13.58
CA SER A 60 -0.18 2.53 13.60
C SER A 60 -0.67 3.61 12.66
N ARG A 61 -0.08 4.82 12.67
CA ARG A 61 -0.44 5.91 11.75
C ARG A 61 -0.11 5.60 10.28
N MET A 62 1.03 4.96 10.01
CA MET A 62 1.38 4.51 8.65
C MET A 62 0.39 3.46 8.10
N VAL A 63 -0.26 2.70 8.99
CA VAL A 63 -1.30 1.73 8.64
C VAL A 63 -2.68 2.38 8.53
N SER A 64 -3.07 3.25 9.47
CA SER A 64 -4.42 3.81 9.55
C SER A 64 -4.63 5.06 8.70
N ASP A 65 -3.63 5.94 8.62
CA ASP A 65 -3.77 7.29 8.08
C ASP A 65 -3.19 7.35 6.66
N ASP A 66 -1.97 6.83 6.49
CA ASP A 66 -1.20 6.98 5.24
C ASP A 66 -1.37 5.78 4.28
N GLY A 67 -1.78 4.61 4.78
CA GLY A 67 -1.86 3.36 4.00
C GLY A 67 -0.51 2.83 3.49
N THR A 68 0.60 3.46 3.86
CA THR A 68 1.97 3.08 3.48
C THR A 68 2.44 1.73 4.04
N LEU A 69 1.81 1.22 5.10
CA LEU A 69 2.07 -0.11 5.64
C LEU A 69 0.78 -0.90 5.76
N ARG A 70 0.87 -2.21 5.58
CA ARG A 70 -0.20 -3.14 5.92
C ARG A 70 0.24 -4.09 7.01
N ARG A 71 -0.63 -4.31 7.99
CA ARG A 71 -0.45 -5.31 9.04
C ARG A 71 -0.94 -6.67 8.54
N VAL A 72 -0.02 -7.60 8.27
CA VAL A 72 -0.37 -8.96 7.79
C VAL A 72 -0.86 -9.83 8.95
N ARG A 73 -0.25 -9.68 10.13
CA ARG A 73 -0.65 -10.30 11.39
C ARG A 73 -0.18 -9.45 12.57
N ALA A 74 -0.52 -9.82 13.79
CA ALA A 74 -0.14 -9.07 14.97
C ALA A 74 1.39 -8.83 15.03
N GLY A 75 1.83 -7.57 14.92
CA GLY A 75 3.24 -7.19 15.03
C GLY A 75 4.08 -7.41 13.76
N VAL A 76 3.47 -7.81 12.65
CA VAL A 76 4.17 -8.01 11.35
C VAL A 76 3.61 -7.09 10.30
N TYR A 77 4.51 -6.35 9.66
CA TYR A 77 4.18 -5.28 8.72
C TYR A 77 4.79 -5.54 7.35
N VAL A 78 4.14 -5.06 6.30
CA VAL A 78 4.71 -5.05 4.95
C VAL A 78 4.48 -3.66 4.35
N PRO A 79 5.46 -3.09 3.64
CA PRO A 79 5.24 -1.93 2.78
C PRO A 79 4.06 -2.17 1.86
N CYS A 80 3.16 -1.21 1.86
CA CYS A 80 2.29 -0.99 0.73
C CYS A 80 2.88 0.22 0.02
N GLU A 81 3.37 0.04 -1.21
CA GLU A 81 3.43 1.18 -2.11
C GLU A 81 1.98 1.64 -2.27
N PRO A 82 1.58 2.82 -1.76
CA PRO A 82 0.26 3.33 -2.10
C PRO A 82 0.24 3.41 -3.62
N PRO A 83 -0.75 2.76 -4.28
CA PRO A 83 -0.85 2.91 -5.72
C PRO A 83 -0.91 4.40 -6.03
N PRO A 84 -0.27 4.86 -7.13
CA PRO A 84 -0.40 6.25 -7.53
C PRO A 84 -1.88 6.63 -7.60
N GLU A 85 -2.18 7.90 -7.33
CA GLU A 85 -3.56 8.39 -7.32
C GLU A 85 -4.30 7.88 -8.57
N PRO A 86 -5.48 7.24 -8.40
CA PRO A 86 -6.23 6.72 -9.52
C PRO A 86 -6.48 7.82 -10.55
N ARG A 87 -5.94 7.61 -11.76
CA ARG A 87 -6.14 8.54 -12.87
C ARG A 87 -7.53 8.34 -13.46
N ALA A 88 -8.17 9.42 -13.88
CA ALA A 88 -9.40 9.33 -14.65
C ALA A 88 -9.16 8.50 -15.93
N VAL A 89 -10.03 7.54 -16.19
CA VAL A 89 -10.00 6.68 -17.37
C VAL A 89 -11.27 6.91 -18.18
N SER A 90 -11.12 7.24 -19.46
CA SER A 90 -12.23 7.41 -20.39
C SER A 90 -11.97 6.61 -21.67
N VAL A 91 -13.05 6.15 -22.31
CA VAL A 91 -13.01 5.57 -23.65
C VAL A 91 -14.12 6.23 -24.47
N THR A 92 -13.74 6.87 -25.59
CA THR A 92 -14.66 7.55 -26.49
C THR A 92 -14.61 6.91 -27.86
N ASP A 93 -15.74 6.42 -28.36
CA ASP A 93 -15.86 5.93 -29.73
C ASP A 93 -16.03 7.09 -30.70
N LEU A 94 -15.29 7.07 -31.81
CA LEU A 94 -15.33 8.09 -32.85
C LEU A 94 -16.16 7.63 -34.06
N PRO A 95 -16.74 8.56 -34.85
CA PRO A 95 -17.54 8.21 -36.02
C PRO A 95 -16.82 7.40 -37.10
N ASP A 96 -15.49 7.44 -37.14
CA ASP A 96 -14.66 6.69 -38.10
C ASP A 96 -14.36 5.24 -37.65
N GLY A 97 -14.94 4.81 -36.51
CA GLY A 97 -14.78 3.48 -35.95
C GLY A 97 -13.52 3.29 -35.10
N THR A 98 -12.67 4.30 -35.00
CA THR A 98 -11.58 4.34 -33.99
C THR A 98 -12.12 4.75 -32.63
N SER A 99 -11.31 4.58 -31.59
CA SER A 99 -11.66 5.03 -30.24
C SER A 99 -10.49 5.82 -29.64
N VAL A 100 -10.76 6.75 -28.73
CA VAL A 100 -9.75 7.44 -27.93
C VAL A 100 -9.82 6.91 -26.51
N ILE A 101 -8.67 6.46 -25.98
CA ILE A 101 -8.51 6.05 -24.59
C ILE A 101 -7.69 7.12 -23.88
N GLU A 102 -8.20 7.63 -22.77
CA GLU A 102 -7.53 8.64 -21.95
C GLU A 102 -7.24 8.08 -20.55
N ILE A 103 -6.02 8.27 -20.05
CA ILE A 103 -5.60 7.88 -18.69
C ILE A 103 -4.73 9.00 -18.10
N GLY A 104 -5.37 9.92 -17.39
CA GLY A 104 -4.71 11.18 -16.99
C GLY A 104 -4.27 11.96 -18.23
N GLU A 105 -2.96 12.19 -18.39
CA GLU A 105 -2.40 12.91 -19.55
C GLU A 105 -2.18 12.01 -20.78
N LEU A 106 -2.24 10.69 -20.62
CA LEU A 106 -2.08 9.77 -21.74
C LEU A 106 -3.34 9.83 -22.62
N VAL A 107 -3.17 10.19 -23.89
CA VAL A 107 -4.24 10.15 -24.91
C VAL A 107 -3.80 9.24 -26.04
N ALA A 108 -4.49 8.12 -26.22
CA ALA A 108 -4.19 7.14 -27.25
C ALA A 108 -5.36 6.99 -28.22
N ARG A 109 -5.12 7.21 -29.51
CA ARG A 109 -6.06 6.81 -30.57
C ARG A 109 -5.83 5.36 -30.93
N VAL A 110 -6.89 4.57 -30.85
CA VAL A 110 -6.86 3.12 -30.97
C VAL A 110 -7.72 2.69 -32.15
N TYR A 111 -7.14 1.92 -33.06
CA TYR A 111 -7.83 1.38 -34.22
C TYR A 111 -8.60 0.11 -33.87
N PRO A 112 -9.61 -0.29 -34.67
CA PRO A 112 -10.46 -1.45 -34.36
C PRO A 112 -9.71 -2.75 -34.03
N ARG A 113 -8.56 -3.00 -34.68
CA ARG A 113 -7.75 -4.20 -34.43
C ARG A 113 -7.05 -4.15 -33.08
N GLU A 114 -6.51 -2.99 -32.71
CA GLU A 114 -5.84 -2.76 -31.43
C GLU A 114 -6.85 -2.79 -30.29
N ARG A 115 -8.02 -2.17 -30.48
CA ARG A 115 -9.12 -2.20 -29.50
C ARG A 115 -9.59 -3.62 -29.24
N ARG A 116 -9.69 -4.47 -30.28
CA ARG A 116 -9.98 -5.90 -30.11
C ARG A 116 -8.90 -6.62 -29.30
N ALA A 117 -7.64 -6.36 -29.58
CA ALA A 117 -6.53 -6.96 -28.82
C ALA A 117 -6.57 -6.54 -27.35
N LEU A 118 -6.78 -5.25 -27.05
CA LEU A 118 -6.95 -4.74 -25.69
C LEU A 118 -8.13 -5.40 -24.99
N ALA A 119 -9.30 -5.45 -25.64
CA ALA A 119 -10.49 -6.09 -25.10
C ALA A 119 -10.25 -7.57 -24.75
N THR A 120 -9.59 -8.34 -25.63
CA THR A 120 -9.26 -9.74 -25.35
C THR A 120 -8.36 -9.88 -24.12
N ARG A 121 -7.40 -8.98 -23.90
CA ARG A 121 -6.51 -9.07 -22.74
C ARG A 121 -7.17 -8.65 -21.44
N LEU A 122 -8.03 -7.64 -21.48
CA LEU A 122 -8.75 -7.12 -20.31
C LEU A 122 -9.98 -7.96 -19.94
N ALA A 123 -10.44 -8.86 -20.82
CA ALA A 123 -11.60 -9.71 -20.55
C ALA A 123 -11.43 -10.57 -19.27
N GLY A 124 -10.21 -11.06 -19.01
CA GLY A 124 -9.91 -11.81 -17.78
C GLY A 124 -10.04 -10.96 -16.53
N ASP A 125 -9.51 -9.74 -16.57
CA ASP A 125 -9.58 -8.78 -15.46
C ASP A 125 -11.03 -8.38 -15.15
N ALA A 126 -11.85 -8.20 -16.20
CA ALA A 126 -13.27 -7.92 -16.05
C ALA A 126 -14.02 -9.07 -15.34
N MET A 127 -13.69 -10.33 -15.66
CA MET A 127 -14.28 -11.49 -14.96
C MET A 127 -13.84 -11.55 -13.49
N GLN A 128 -12.57 -11.24 -13.20
CA GLN A 128 -12.08 -11.21 -11.82
C GLN A 128 -12.80 -10.14 -11.00
N LEU A 129 -12.94 -8.92 -11.55
CA LEU A 129 -13.68 -7.83 -10.89
C LEU A 129 -15.13 -8.22 -10.60
N SER A 130 -15.80 -8.86 -11.58
CA SER A 130 -17.16 -9.35 -11.40
C SER A 130 -17.26 -10.38 -10.28
N ASN A 131 -16.28 -11.29 -10.16
CA ASN A 131 -16.28 -12.30 -9.10
C ASN A 131 -16.03 -11.69 -7.72
N ILE A 132 -15.16 -10.68 -7.63
CA ILE A 132 -14.91 -9.95 -6.38
C ILE A 132 -16.20 -9.27 -5.91
N GLN A 133 -16.86 -8.53 -6.79
CA GLN A 133 -18.13 -7.87 -6.49
C GLN A 133 -19.23 -8.88 -6.11
N ALA A 134 -19.32 -10.01 -6.82
CA ALA A 134 -20.25 -11.08 -6.46
C ALA A 134 -19.97 -11.64 -5.05
N GLY A 135 -18.70 -11.84 -4.69
CA GLY A 135 -18.29 -12.26 -3.36
C GLY A 135 -18.68 -11.26 -2.27
N GLU A 136 -18.48 -9.96 -2.52
CA GLU A 136 -18.89 -8.89 -1.60
C GLU A 136 -20.40 -8.88 -1.36
N ASN A 137 -21.18 -8.98 -2.45
CA ASN A 137 -22.65 -9.04 -2.37
C ASN A 137 -23.14 -10.27 -1.60
N VAL A 138 -22.53 -11.44 -1.84
CA VAL A 138 -22.85 -12.67 -1.10
C VAL A 138 -22.52 -12.55 0.38
N ASN A 139 -21.38 -11.96 0.71
CA ASN A 139 -20.99 -11.73 2.11
C ASN A 139 -21.96 -10.78 2.83
N MET A 140 -22.41 -9.73 2.14
CA MET A 140 -23.41 -8.80 2.67
C MET A 140 -24.74 -9.51 2.98
N LEU A 141 -25.23 -10.31 2.02
CA LEU A 141 -26.46 -11.09 2.17
C LEU A 141 -26.35 -12.15 3.27
N LEU A 142 -25.23 -12.87 3.35
CA LEU A 142 -25.00 -13.87 4.40
C LEU A 142 -25.05 -13.24 5.79
N ASN A 143 -24.46 -12.06 5.97
CA ASN A 143 -24.51 -11.33 7.24
C ASN A 143 -25.92 -10.87 7.61
N GLU A 144 -26.78 -10.59 6.63
CA GLU A 144 -28.19 -10.30 6.85
C GLU A 144 -28.97 -11.56 7.26
N VAL A 145 -28.83 -12.65 6.51
CA VAL A 145 -29.45 -13.94 6.85
C VAL A 145 -29.05 -14.42 8.24
N MET A 146 -27.76 -14.30 8.59
CA MET A 146 -27.26 -14.68 9.91
C MET A 146 -27.83 -13.80 11.03
N ARG A 147 -28.09 -12.50 10.77
CA ARG A 147 -28.75 -11.61 11.73
C ARG A 147 -30.20 -12.03 11.95
N ASP A 148 -30.93 -12.35 10.89
CA ASP A 148 -32.33 -12.78 10.97
C ASP A 148 -32.47 -14.14 11.64
N LEU A 149 -31.60 -15.10 11.31
CA LEU A 149 -31.57 -16.39 11.99
C LEU A 149 -31.30 -16.24 13.50
N LYS A 150 -30.41 -15.33 13.90
CA LYS A 150 -30.18 -15.01 15.32
C LYS A 150 -31.38 -14.33 15.97
N LYS A 151 -32.18 -13.57 15.22
CA LYS A 151 -33.41 -12.93 15.72
C LYS A 151 -34.50 -14.00 15.94
N ILE A 152 -34.77 -14.82 14.92
CA ILE A 152 -35.74 -15.92 14.98
C ILE A 152 -35.40 -16.91 16.11
N LYS A 153 -34.12 -17.26 16.28
CA LYS A 153 -33.69 -18.14 17.38
C LYS A 153 -33.95 -17.53 18.77
N ARG A 154 -33.82 -16.21 18.91
CA ARG A 154 -34.12 -15.51 20.18
C ARG A 154 -35.62 -15.47 20.44
N ASP A 155 -36.43 -15.17 19.43
CA ASP A 155 -37.88 -15.11 19.56
C ASP A 155 -38.47 -16.48 19.94
N ARG A 156 -37.93 -17.57 19.38
CA ARG A 156 -38.32 -18.96 19.73
C ARG A 156 -37.81 -19.48 21.07
N GLN A 157 -36.85 -18.80 21.71
CA GLN A 157 -36.36 -19.16 23.04
C GLN A 157 -37.02 -18.34 24.15
N GLY A 158 -37.83 -17.33 23.78
CA GLY A 158 -38.60 -16.49 24.69
C GLY A 158 -40.09 -16.85 24.81
N GLU A 159 -40.56 -17.88 24.08
CA GLU A 159 -41.84 -18.57 24.27
C GLU A 159 -41.64 -19.86 25.08
#